data_AF-A0ABD1A943-F1
#
_entry.id   AF-A0ABD1A943-F1
#
_cell.length_a   1.000
_cell.length_b   1.000
_cell.length_c   1.000
_cell.angle_alpha   90.00
_cell.angle_beta   90.00
_cell.angle_gamma   90.00
#
_symmetry.space_group_name_H-M   'P 1'
#
loop_
_entity.id
_entity.type
_entity.pdbx_description
1 polymer ?
#
loop_
_entity_poly.entity_id
_entity_poly.type
_entity_poly.pdbx_seq_one_letter_code
_entity_poly.pdbx_strand_id
1 'polypeptide(L)'
;MTFTPFKTTESGKYLISVNAIYVDGTRLPLDPDMLVPGAKLSTVVPYTRLRSDIYNALAKSFSEKAKALGISKVSPVAPFKDCFVASPTGKKKGQGQMCQ
;
A
#
# COMPACT_ATOMS: atom_id res chain seq x y z
N MET A 1 -20.33 13.43 5.98
CA MET A 1 -18.97 13.78 5.52
C MET A 1 -17.98 13.30 6.57
N THR A 2 -16.83 12.76 6.16
CA THR A 2 -15.80 12.24 7.09
C THR A 2 -14.60 13.18 7.03
N PHE A 3 -14.12 13.63 8.19
CA PHE A 3 -12.99 14.54 8.31
C PHE A 3 -11.92 13.94 9.24
N THR A 4 -10.66 14.26 8.97
CA THR A 4 -9.53 13.94 9.85
C THR A 4 -8.73 15.21 10.11
N PRO A 5 -8.35 15.50 11.37
CA PRO A 5 -7.49 16.64 11.66
C PRO A 5 -6.18 16.54 10.90
N PHE A 6 -5.76 17.66 10.35
CA PHE A 6 -4.55 17.79 9.58
C PHE A 6 -3.46 18.54 10.38
N LYS A 7 -2.19 18.14 10.24
CA LYS A 7 -1.04 18.73 10.94
C LYS A 7 0.00 19.25 9.95
N THR A 8 0.46 20.47 10.16
CA THR A 8 1.58 21.07 9.41
C THR A 8 2.86 20.94 10.24
N THR A 9 3.97 20.59 9.59
CA THR A 9 5.31 20.63 10.20
C THR A 9 6.00 21.96 9.91
N GLU A 10 7.05 22.32 10.67
CA GLU A 10 7.86 23.51 10.37
C GLU A 10 8.42 23.52 8.94
N SER A 11 8.66 22.34 8.37
CA SER A 11 9.10 22.17 6.97
C SER A 11 7.98 22.31 5.92
N GLY A 12 6.79 22.77 6.29
CA GLY A 12 5.64 22.94 5.39
C GLY A 12 5.02 21.62 4.90
N LYS A 13 5.41 20.47 5.47
CA LYS A 13 4.85 19.17 5.08
C LYS A 13 3.46 18.98 5.67
N TYR A 14 2.63 18.34 4.86
CA TYR A 14 1.25 18.04 5.19
C TYR A 14 1.12 16.62 5.77
N LEU A 15 0.74 16.48 7.05
CA LEU A 15 0.54 15.19 7.75
C LEU A 15 -0.92 14.95 8.18
N ILE A 16 -1.38 13.70 8.04
CA ILE A 16 -2.60 13.18 8.67
C ILE A 16 -2.25 12.04 9.64
N SER A 17 -2.99 11.94 10.74
CA SER A 17 -2.79 10.83 11.70
C SER A 17 -3.32 9.52 11.11
N VAL A 18 -2.50 8.46 11.16
CA VAL A 18 -2.88 7.11 10.76
C VAL A 18 -2.71 6.19 11.96
N ASN A 19 -3.80 5.53 12.38
CA ASN A 19 -3.79 4.69 13.58
C ASN A 19 -3.63 3.20 13.28
N ALA A 20 -4.03 2.77 12.09
CA ALA A 20 -3.96 1.39 11.64
C ALA A 20 -4.08 1.31 10.12
N ILE A 21 -3.54 0.24 9.57
CA ILE A 21 -3.66 -0.11 8.15
C ILE A 21 -4.36 -1.47 8.09
N TYR A 22 -5.32 -1.60 7.18
CA TYR A 22 -6.09 -2.81 6.98
C TYR A 22 -5.91 -3.30 5.55
N VAL A 23 -5.77 -4.61 5.38
CA VAL A 23 -5.81 -5.29 4.07
C VAL A 23 -6.98 -6.26 4.14
N ASP A 24 -7.98 -6.06 3.28
CA ASP A 24 -9.15 -6.93 3.20
C ASP A 24 -9.78 -7.21 4.59
N GLY A 25 -10.08 -6.12 5.31
CA GLY A 25 -10.63 -6.14 6.67
C GLY A 25 -9.67 -6.61 7.78
N THR A 26 -8.47 -7.09 7.44
CA THR A 26 -7.50 -7.61 8.40
C THR A 26 -6.50 -6.52 8.79
N ARG A 27 -6.41 -6.21 10.09
CA ARG A 27 -5.46 -5.21 10.61
C ARG A 27 -4.03 -5.72 10.47
N LEU A 28 -3.14 -4.90 9.94
CA LEU A 28 -1.71 -5.21 9.91
C LEU A 28 -1.14 -5.25 11.35
N PRO A 29 -0.28 -6.22 11.68
CA PRO A 29 0.41 -6.29 12.97
C PRO A 29 1.59 -5.31 13.00
N LEU A 30 1.28 -4.00 13.05
CA LEU A 30 2.26 -2.93 13.18
C LEU A 30 2.25 -2.39 14.60
N ASP A 31 3.44 -2.03 15.10
CA ASP A 31 3.55 -1.26 16.33
C ASP A 31 3.00 0.16 16.08
N PRO A 32 2.10 0.69 16.94
CA PRO A 32 1.54 2.03 16.81
C PRO A 32 2.59 3.14 16.65
N ASP A 33 3.74 3.01 17.31
CA ASP A 33 4.82 4.01 17.24
C ASP A 33 5.44 4.09 15.84
N MET A 34 5.32 3.04 15.04
CA MET A 34 5.77 3.05 13.64
C MET A 34 4.92 3.97 12.76
N LEU A 35 3.69 4.27 13.16
CA LEU A 35 2.76 5.11 12.41
C LEU A 35 2.85 6.59 12.80
N VAL A 36 3.64 6.93 13.83
CA VAL A 36 3.95 8.30 14.23
C VAL A 36 5.09 8.84 13.35
N PRO A 37 5.04 10.08 12.83
CA PRO A 37 4.10 11.17 13.13
C PRO A 37 2.80 11.18 12.31
N GLY A 38 2.61 10.20 11.42
CA GLY A 38 1.47 10.09 10.52
C GLY A 38 1.88 9.90 9.06
N ALA A 39 0.92 10.03 8.15
CA ALA A 39 1.14 9.94 6.71
C ALA A 39 1.26 11.32 6.07
N LYS A 40 2.26 11.48 5.19
CA LYS A 40 2.48 12.71 4.44
C LYS A 40 1.65 12.74 3.16
N LEU A 41 0.89 13.81 2.96
CA LEU A 41 0.24 14.10 1.68
C LEU A 41 1.23 14.71 0.70
N SER A 42 1.28 14.17 -0.52
CA SER A 42 2.26 14.54 -1.53
C SER A 42 1.70 14.28 -2.93
N THR A 43 1.90 15.23 -3.84
CA THR A 43 1.57 15.10 -5.27
C THR A 43 2.82 14.84 -6.14
N VAL A 44 4.01 14.86 -5.53
CA VAL A 44 5.30 14.73 -6.25
C VAL A 44 5.50 13.34 -6.86
N VAL A 45 5.03 12.30 -6.19
CA VAL A 45 5.14 10.90 -6.63
C VAL A 45 3.74 10.31 -6.77
N PRO A 46 3.43 9.59 -7.87
CA PRO A 46 2.07 9.12 -8.17
C PRO A 46 1.69 7.84 -7.40
N TYR A 47 2.53 7.41 -6.45
CA TYR A 47 2.31 6.21 -5.64
C TYR A 47 2.70 6.48 -4.19
N THR A 48 2.12 5.69 -3.28
CA THR A 48 2.42 5.77 -1.85
C THR A 48 3.84 5.27 -1.60
N ARG A 49 4.64 6.08 -0.90
CA ARG A 49 5.93 5.63 -0.37
C ARG A 49 5.78 5.28 1.11
N LEU A 50 6.18 4.07 1.45
CA LEU A 50 6.15 3.55 2.81
C LEU A 50 7.58 3.36 3.34
N ARG A 51 7.74 3.45 4.66
CA ARG A 51 8.95 3.00 5.34
C ARG A 51 9.06 1.48 5.16
N SER A 52 10.29 0.97 5.01
CA SER A 52 10.54 -0.40 4.56
C SER A 52 9.88 -1.48 5.42
N ASP A 53 9.81 -1.26 6.73
CA ASP A 53 9.14 -2.10 7.71
C ASP A 53 7.62 -2.18 7.49
N ILE A 54 6.97 -1.03 7.31
CA ILE A 54 5.54 -0.95 6.99
C ILE A 54 5.26 -1.56 5.61
N TYR A 55 6.12 -1.28 4.63
CA TYR A 55 6.01 -1.86 3.29
C TYR A 55 6.06 -3.39 3.34
N ASN A 56 7.02 -3.98 4.05
CA ASN A 56 7.17 -5.43 4.13
C ASN A 56 5.96 -6.10 4.79
N ALA A 57 5.43 -5.50 5.86
CA ALA A 57 4.21 -5.99 6.52
C ALA A 57 2.99 -5.92 5.58
N LEU A 58 2.84 -4.81 4.85
CA LEU A 58 1.77 -4.62 3.88
C LEU A 58 1.87 -5.58 2.71
N ALA A 59 3.05 -5.69 2.09
CA ALA A 59 3.31 -6.55 0.94
C ALA A 59 3.06 -8.03 1.29
N LYS A 60 3.48 -8.48 2.48
CA LYS A 60 3.21 -9.83 2.98
C LYS A 60 1.71 -10.07 3.12
N SER A 61 1.01 -9.21 3.87
CA SER A 61 -0.44 -9.37 4.12
C SER A 61 -1.25 -9.31 2.82
N PHE A 62 -0.91 -8.38 1.93
CA PHE A 62 -1.54 -8.26 0.61
C PHE A 62 -1.30 -9.51 -0.25
N SER A 63 -0.07 -10.02 -0.30
CA SER A 63 0.25 -11.22 -1.07
C SER A 63 -0.50 -12.46 -0.57
N GLU A 64 -0.63 -12.62 0.76
CA GLU A 64 -1.39 -13.72 1.37
C GLU A 64 -2.88 -13.63 1.01
N LYS A 65 -3.47 -12.43 1.08
CA LYS A 65 -4.87 -12.19 0.71
C LYS A 65 -5.11 -12.36 -0.80
N ALA A 66 -4.23 -11.83 -1.63
CA ALA A 66 -4.28 -12.01 -3.08
C ALA A 66 -4.26 -13.50 -3.45
N LYS A 67 -3.38 -14.29 -2.82
CA LYS A 67 -3.33 -15.75 -3.02
C LYS A 67 -4.63 -16.44 -2.60
N ALA A 68 -5.22 -16.05 -1.48
CA ALA A 68 -6.51 -16.60 -1.02
C ALA A 68 -7.66 -16.30 -2.00
N LEU A 69 -7.58 -15.19 -2.73
CA LEU A 69 -8.51 -14.80 -3.78
C LEU A 69 -8.18 -15.39 -5.17
N GLY A 70 -7.17 -16.27 -5.27
CA GLY A 70 -6.74 -16.86 -6.54
C GLY A 70 -5.95 -15.91 -7.46
N ILE A 71 -5.48 -14.78 -6.95
CA ILE A 71 -4.67 -13.81 -7.69
C ILE A 71 -3.19 -14.20 -7.58
N SER A 72 -2.54 -14.38 -8.72
CA SER A 72 -1.13 -14.79 -8.79
C SER A 72 -0.19 -13.59 -8.85
N LYS A 73 0.93 -13.68 -8.12
CA LYS A 73 2.05 -12.74 -8.23
C LYS A 73 2.83 -12.99 -9.54
N VAL A 74 3.30 -11.92 -10.18
CA VAL A 74 4.04 -11.94 -11.44
C VAL A 74 5.38 -11.20 -11.30
N SER A 75 6.18 -11.20 -12.36
CA SER A 75 7.44 -10.48 -12.39
C SER A 75 7.25 -9.01 -11.99
N PRO A 76 8.11 -8.47 -11.11
CA PRO A 76 8.05 -7.06 -10.73
C PRO A 76 8.36 -6.16 -11.94
N VAL A 77 7.79 -4.96 -11.92
CA VAL A 77 7.99 -3.90 -12.92
C VAL A 77 8.47 -2.66 -12.18
N ALA A 78 9.68 -2.19 -12.48
CA ALA A 78 10.26 -1.04 -11.79
C ALA A 78 9.34 0.20 -11.90
N PRO A 79 9.20 0.99 -10.81
CA PRO A 79 9.90 0.89 -9.52
C PRO A 79 9.25 -0.06 -8.48
N PHE A 80 8.23 -0.81 -8.86
CA PHE A 80 7.43 -1.66 -7.98
C PHE A 80 8.07 -3.03 -7.73
N LYS A 81 7.86 -3.58 -6.53
CA LYS A 81 8.43 -4.90 -6.15
C LYS A 81 7.38 -6.00 -6.13
N ASP A 82 6.10 -5.66 -6.03
CA ASP A 82 5.01 -6.61 -5.91
C ASP A 82 3.99 -6.38 -7.02
N CYS A 83 4.03 -7.22 -8.06
CA CYS A 83 3.08 -7.17 -9.17
C CYS A 83 2.18 -8.40 -9.20
N PHE A 84 0.92 -8.24 -9.59
CA PHE A 84 -0.12 -9.27 -9.63
C PHE A 84 -0.86 -9.25 -10.97
N VAL A 85 -1.42 -10.40 -11.37
CA VAL A 85 -2.30 -10.48 -12.55
C VAL A 85 -3.58 -9.68 -12.32
N ALA A 86 -3.94 -8.77 -13.23
CA ALA A 86 -5.16 -7.97 -13.09
C ALA A 86 -6.45 -8.76 -13.43
N SER A 87 -6.34 -9.95 -14.01
CA SER A 87 -7.49 -10.79 -14.36
C SER A 87 -7.20 -12.27 -14.11
N PRO A 88 -7.98 -12.97 -13.28
CA PRO A 88 -7.83 -14.41 -13.06
C PRO A 88 -8.34 -15.27 -14.23
N THR A 89 -8.94 -14.67 -15.26
CA THR A 89 -9.53 -15.37 -16.40
C THR A 89 -8.72 -15.21 -17.69
N GLY A 90 -8.12 -16.31 -18.14
CA GLY A 90 -7.89 -16.61 -19.56
C GLY A 90 -6.76 -15.84 -20.28
N LYS A 91 -5.80 -16.60 -20.80
CA LYS A 91 -4.73 -16.12 -21.69
C LYS A 91 -5.26 -15.22 -22.82
N LYS A 92 -4.94 -13.92 -22.79
CA LYS A 92 -4.82 -13.10 -24.00
C LYS A 92 -3.66 -12.12 -23.82
N LYS A 93 -2.77 -12.08 -24.82
CA LYS A 93 -1.67 -11.11 -24.92
C LYS A 93 -2.28 -9.71 -24.87
N GLY A 94 -2.02 -8.99 -23.77
CA GLY A 94 -2.72 -7.75 -23.40
C GLY A 94 -3.24 -7.72 -21.96
N GLN A 95 -2.82 -8.65 -21.09
CA GLN A 95 -3.20 -8.66 -19.67
C GLN A 95 -2.51 -7.52 -18.91
N GLY A 96 -3.31 -6.61 -18.34
CA GLY A 96 -2.82 -5.63 -17.37
C GLY A 96 -2.19 -6.32 -16.16
N GLN A 97 -1.16 -5.70 -15.60
CA GLN A 97 -0.54 -6.12 -14.34
C GLN A 97 -0.79 -5.00 -13.33
N MET A 98 -1.18 -5.36 -12.10
CA MET A 98 -1.34 -4.39 -11.02
C MET A 98 -0.12 -4.48 -10.10
N CYS A 99 0.61 -3.38 -9.97
CA CYS A 99 1.88 -3.33 -9.25
C CYS A 99 1.81 -2.38 -8.05
N GLN A 100 2.47 -2.77 -6.97
CA GLN A 100 2.54 -2.08 -5.69
C GLN A 100 3.99 -1.87 -5.23
#